data_AF-A0AAW5YF85-F1
#
_entry.id   AF-A0AAW5YF85-F1
#
_cell.length_a   1.000
_cell.length_b   1.000
_cell.length_c   1.000
_cell.angle_alpha   90.00
_cell.angle_beta   90.00
_cell.angle_gamma   90.00
#
_symmetry.space_group_name_H-M   'P 1'
#
loop_
_entity.id
_entity.type
_entity.pdbx_description
1 polymer ?
#
loop_
_entity_poly.entity_id
_entity_poly.type
_entity_poly.pdbx_seq_one_letter_code
_entity_poly.pdbx_strand_id
1 'polypeptide(L)'
;MVTKLKQTDNYFPHFLLLFIVFQPILDLLTSFSIYVLHMSATVGIVVRFAFMLLALGYLLLHHKQQGAKKYILYLCLLGIALAIGLVNNMMVKSPVSFGEEVKFILKSIYPIVLLFGYIIVFKELKNKEYVFHKIITYFLYATLILSITMIIAMQTGTDFPSYPHSKIGSRGWFFAGNDLSALFAIMFPIVVLYSIYKTTSFSKIYYWIPTILAMYASIMVGTKVGYGAIVLTLGVALFFSFIEYMINRKKEKKGFTYLVNTIVAAVVLGGLIVLTPHTPIAKNMGIHMQIYEYKKSVQEEQDKKEGKVIKENPEDAKKHAKGELTDSEVKSLIYSDRDKFLKVYKQYYKEAPLSQKLFGMGYAGNYTTKVKLVEMDFHDLFFAFGIVGFLMYLLPLLYFGIKIFIRLITNFKKLFSVKHMLLASTLVLSLGIGFMSGHVLTAPAVSIFFTVILAYMVVDLEIE
;
A
#
# COMPACT_ATOMS: atom_id res chain seq x y z
N MET A 1 -38.27 -28.28 22.05
CA MET A 1 -37.72 -26.96 22.44
C MET A 1 -36.98 -26.40 21.22
N VAL A 2 -37.74 -25.80 20.30
CA VAL A 2 -37.19 -25.23 19.07
C VAL A 2 -36.51 -23.92 19.46
N THR A 3 -35.18 -23.93 19.44
CA THR A 3 -34.38 -22.72 19.59
C THR A 3 -34.80 -21.76 18.48
N LYS A 4 -35.53 -20.70 18.87
CA LYS A 4 -35.74 -19.51 18.04
C LYS A 4 -34.38 -19.10 17.49
N LEU A 5 -34.16 -19.37 16.20
CA LEU A 5 -33.17 -18.67 15.40
C LEU A 5 -33.43 -17.17 15.63
N LYS A 6 -32.50 -16.50 16.31
CA LYS A 6 -32.48 -15.05 16.38
C LYS A 6 -32.29 -14.54 14.95
N GLN A 7 -33.39 -14.25 14.30
CA GLN A 7 -33.45 -13.50 13.06
C GLN A 7 -32.95 -12.08 13.40
N THR A 8 -31.73 -11.72 12.98
CA THR A 8 -31.23 -10.34 12.67
C THR A 8 -29.69 -10.25 12.56
N ASP A 9 -29.00 -11.26 12.01
CA ASP A 9 -27.63 -11.02 11.53
C ASP A 9 -27.70 -10.58 10.07
N ASN A 10 -27.39 -9.31 9.80
CA ASN A 10 -27.20 -8.85 8.43
C ASN A 10 -25.95 -9.56 7.87
N TYR A 11 -26.16 -10.51 6.96
CA TYR A 11 -25.07 -11.27 6.33
C TYR A 11 -24.26 -10.41 5.35
N PHE A 12 -24.81 -9.27 4.91
CA PHE A 12 -24.18 -8.44 3.89
C PHE A 12 -22.85 -7.78 4.35
N PRO A 13 -22.74 -7.18 5.56
CA PRO A 13 -21.46 -6.79 6.15
C PRO A 13 -20.37 -7.87 6.12
N HIS A 14 -20.77 -9.12 6.37
CA HIS A 14 -19.83 -10.25 6.37
C HIS A 14 -19.37 -10.59 4.95
N PHE A 15 -20.26 -10.50 3.96
CA PHE A 15 -19.93 -10.65 2.54
C PHE A 15 -18.93 -9.56 2.09
N LEU A 16 -19.13 -8.30 2.49
CA LEU A 16 -18.21 -7.21 2.18
C LEU A 16 -16.80 -7.44 2.77
N LEU A 17 -16.70 -8.04 3.96
CA LEU A 17 -15.41 -8.42 4.53
C LEU A 17 -14.76 -9.61 3.80
N LEU A 18 -15.56 -10.57 3.32
CA LEU A 18 -15.06 -11.72 2.57
C LEU A 18 -14.36 -11.30 1.27
N PHE A 19 -14.71 -10.15 0.70
CA PHE A 19 -14.06 -9.60 -0.50
C PHE A 19 -12.55 -9.39 -0.38
N ILE A 20 -12.04 -9.26 0.86
CA ILE A 20 -10.59 -9.21 1.16
C ILE A 20 -9.89 -10.49 0.68
N VAL A 21 -10.51 -11.66 0.91
CA VAL A 21 -9.96 -12.97 0.53
C VAL A 21 -9.95 -13.16 -0.98
N PHE A 22 -10.89 -12.51 -1.70
CA PHE A 22 -10.97 -12.60 -3.16
C PHE A 22 -9.94 -11.72 -3.90
N GLN A 23 -9.31 -10.73 -3.24
CA GLN A 23 -8.37 -9.83 -3.93
C GLN A 23 -7.23 -10.54 -4.67
N PRO A 24 -6.52 -11.51 -4.07
CA PRO A 24 -5.46 -12.23 -4.78
C PRO A 24 -5.95 -12.97 -6.03
N ILE A 25 -7.17 -13.51 -5.97
CA ILE A 25 -7.79 -14.21 -7.10
C ILE A 25 -8.09 -13.22 -8.23
N LEU A 26 -8.59 -12.02 -7.90
CA LEU A 26 -8.82 -10.95 -8.88
C LEU A 26 -7.51 -10.47 -9.54
N ASP A 27 -6.39 -10.51 -8.82
CA ASP A 27 -5.08 -10.16 -9.38
C ASP A 27 -4.56 -11.25 -10.34
N LEU A 28 -4.79 -12.53 -10.05
CA LEU A 28 -4.52 -13.61 -11.00
C LEU A 28 -5.40 -13.50 -12.25
N LEU A 29 -6.69 -13.20 -12.09
CA LEU A 29 -7.60 -12.95 -13.21
C LEU A 29 -7.19 -11.71 -14.01
N THR A 30 -6.57 -10.72 -13.38
CA THR A 30 -6.01 -9.55 -14.07
C THR A 30 -4.85 -9.98 -14.97
N SER A 31 -3.90 -10.78 -14.46
CA SER A 31 -2.82 -11.33 -15.28
C SER A 31 -3.34 -12.20 -16.42
N PHE A 32 -4.32 -13.07 -16.15
CA PHE A 32 -4.94 -13.92 -17.15
C PHE A 32 -5.62 -13.09 -18.25
N SER A 33 -6.35 -12.03 -17.87
CA SER A 33 -6.98 -11.12 -18.83
C SER A 33 -5.96 -10.46 -19.76
N ILE A 34 -4.79 -10.07 -19.24
CA ILE A 34 -3.77 -9.35 -20.02
C ILE A 34 -2.95 -10.31 -20.89
N TYR A 35 -2.46 -11.40 -20.31
CA TYR A 35 -1.51 -12.29 -20.98
C TYR A 35 -2.18 -13.36 -21.85
N VAL A 36 -3.38 -13.82 -21.47
CA VAL A 36 -4.08 -14.90 -22.19
C VAL A 36 -5.21 -14.35 -23.05
N LEU A 37 -6.05 -13.47 -22.50
CA LEU A 37 -7.20 -12.91 -23.25
C LEU A 37 -6.86 -11.66 -24.06
N HIS A 38 -5.69 -11.05 -23.84
CA HIS A 38 -5.26 -9.79 -24.47
C HIS A 38 -6.28 -8.64 -24.34
N MET A 39 -7.00 -8.60 -23.21
CA MET A 39 -8.01 -7.58 -22.92
C MET A 39 -7.41 -6.39 -22.15
N SER A 40 -7.70 -5.17 -22.63
CA SER A 40 -7.29 -3.92 -21.96
C SER A 40 -8.12 -3.63 -20.69
N ALA A 41 -9.41 -4.00 -20.70
CA ALA A 41 -10.29 -3.95 -19.55
C ALA A 41 -10.26 -5.30 -18.82
N THR A 42 -9.51 -5.38 -17.73
CA THR A 42 -9.30 -6.65 -17.03
C THR A 42 -10.47 -7.00 -16.11
N VAL A 43 -10.73 -8.30 -15.95
CA VAL A 43 -11.80 -8.81 -15.07
C VAL A 43 -11.63 -8.27 -13.65
N GLY A 44 -10.41 -8.21 -13.12
CA GLY A 44 -10.15 -7.70 -11.78
C GLY A 44 -10.53 -6.22 -11.60
N ILE A 45 -10.31 -5.36 -12.59
CA ILE A 45 -10.72 -3.94 -12.53
C ILE A 45 -12.25 -3.83 -12.56
N VAL A 46 -12.91 -4.57 -13.46
CA VAL A 46 -14.38 -4.56 -13.58
C VAL A 46 -15.04 -5.01 -12.28
N VAL A 47 -14.60 -6.13 -11.70
CA VAL A 47 -15.16 -6.65 -10.44
C VAL A 47 -14.92 -5.68 -9.28
N ARG A 48 -13.76 -5.02 -9.21
CA ARG A 48 -13.50 -4.01 -8.17
C ARG A 48 -14.40 -2.79 -8.31
N PHE A 49 -14.60 -2.27 -9.52
CA PHE A 49 -15.52 -1.16 -9.71
C PHE A 49 -16.97 -1.55 -9.43
N ALA A 50 -17.40 -2.77 -9.78
CA ALA A 50 -18.69 -3.29 -9.36
C ALA A 50 -18.80 -3.37 -7.82
N PHE A 51 -17.75 -3.84 -7.14
CA PHE A 51 -17.70 -3.88 -5.68
C PHE A 51 -17.74 -2.49 -5.04
N MET A 52 -17.06 -1.51 -5.64
CA MET A 52 -17.15 -0.11 -5.21
C MET A 52 -18.59 0.42 -5.29
N LEU A 53 -19.31 0.12 -6.37
CA LEU A 53 -20.73 0.46 -6.51
C LEU A 53 -21.60 -0.27 -5.48
N LEU A 54 -21.30 -1.53 -5.16
CA LEU A 54 -21.98 -2.26 -4.09
C LEU A 54 -21.74 -1.61 -2.71
N ALA A 55 -20.50 -1.20 -2.41
CA ALA A 55 -20.17 -0.50 -1.17
C ALA A 55 -20.86 0.88 -1.09
N LEU A 56 -20.92 1.61 -2.21
CA LEU A 56 -21.66 2.87 -2.31
C LEU A 56 -23.17 2.66 -2.12
N GLY A 57 -23.75 1.65 -2.78
CA GLY A 57 -25.15 1.28 -2.61
C GLY A 57 -25.47 0.91 -1.16
N TYR A 58 -24.60 0.15 -0.51
CA TYR A 58 -24.73 -0.18 0.90
C TYR A 58 -24.68 1.05 1.82
N LEU A 59 -23.76 1.99 1.57
CA LEU A 59 -23.71 3.29 2.27
C LEU A 59 -25.01 4.09 2.10
N LEU A 60 -25.57 4.13 0.89
CA LEU A 60 -26.83 4.83 0.59
C LEU A 60 -28.03 4.18 1.29
N LEU A 61 -28.10 2.84 1.32
CA LEU A 61 -29.14 2.10 2.04
C LEU A 61 -29.08 2.37 3.56
N HIS A 62 -27.88 2.55 4.10
CA HIS A 62 -27.65 2.86 5.52
C HIS A 62 -27.57 4.36 5.81
N HIS A 63 -28.13 5.23 4.96
CA HIS A 63 -28.11 6.69 5.14
C HIS A 63 -28.66 7.20 6.49
N LYS A 64 -29.47 6.40 7.20
CA LYS A 64 -29.98 6.73 8.56
C LYS A 64 -28.97 6.47 9.67
N GLN A 65 -27.92 5.69 9.43
CA GLN A 65 -26.89 5.40 10.41
C GLN A 65 -26.04 6.63 10.70
N GLN A 66 -25.54 6.74 11.93
CA GLN A 66 -24.75 7.89 12.37
C GLN A 66 -23.53 8.10 11.48
N GLY A 67 -23.45 9.28 10.87
CA GLY A 67 -22.36 9.67 9.99
C GLY A 67 -22.54 9.31 8.50
N ALA A 68 -23.52 8.49 8.12
CA ALA A 68 -23.68 8.11 6.71
C ALA A 68 -24.00 9.31 5.80
N LYS A 69 -24.90 10.21 6.23
CA LYS A 69 -25.27 11.42 5.45
C LYS A 69 -24.08 12.32 5.12
N LYS A 70 -23.15 12.53 6.06
CA LYS A 70 -21.95 13.37 5.82
C LYS A 70 -21.02 12.71 4.80
N TYR A 71 -20.89 11.39 4.83
CA TYR A 71 -20.08 10.65 3.85
C TYR A 71 -20.69 10.73 2.45
N ILE A 72 -22.01 10.57 2.34
CA ILE A 72 -22.73 10.70 1.07
C ILE A 72 -22.58 12.12 0.51
N LEU A 73 -22.84 13.14 1.32
CA LEU A 73 -22.67 14.54 0.91
C LEU A 73 -21.24 14.81 0.44
N TYR A 74 -20.25 14.35 1.19
CA TYR A 74 -18.85 14.49 0.82
C TYR A 74 -18.53 13.81 -0.52
N LEU A 75 -19.00 12.58 -0.75
CA LEU A 75 -18.79 11.87 -2.02
C LEU A 75 -19.45 12.60 -3.20
N CYS A 76 -20.64 13.19 -3.00
CA CYS A 76 -21.28 14.02 -4.02
C CYS A 76 -20.43 15.26 -4.36
N LEU A 77 -19.95 15.98 -3.35
CA LEU A 77 -19.10 17.16 -3.55
C LEU A 77 -17.80 16.81 -4.26
N LEU A 78 -17.14 15.72 -3.84
CA LEU A 78 -15.93 15.20 -4.49
C LEU A 78 -16.20 14.82 -5.95
N GLY A 79 -17.31 14.12 -6.20
CA GLY A 79 -17.73 13.75 -7.56
C GLY A 79 -17.93 14.96 -8.47
N ILE A 80 -18.56 16.03 -7.96
CA ILE A 80 -18.74 17.30 -8.70
C ILE A 80 -17.39 17.93 -9.03
N ALA A 81 -16.48 18.05 -8.05
CA ALA A 81 -15.17 18.65 -8.28
C ALA A 81 -14.35 17.89 -9.33
N LEU A 82 -14.39 16.55 -9.28
CA LEU A 82 -13.68 15.69 -10.24
C LEU A 82 -14.35 15.73 -11.64
N ALA A 83 -15.68 15.83 -11.71
CA ALA A 83 -16.39 16.01 -12.97
C ALA A 83 -16.06 17.34 -13.64
N ILE A 84 -15.95 18.44 -12.87
CA ILE A 84 -15.48 19.74 -13.38
C ILE A 84 -14.07 19.61 -13.96
N GLY A 85 -13.15 18.95 -13.26
CA GLY A 85 -11.80 18.69 -13.75
C GLY A 85 -11.78 17.85 -15.03
N LEU A 86 -12.61 16.81 -15.12
CA LEU A 86 -12.74 15.99 -16.32
C LEU A 86 -13.24 16.81 -17.52
N VAL A 87 -14.32 17.57 -17.36
CA VAL A 87 -14.88 18.43 -18.41
C VAL A 87 -13.86 19.47 -18.85
N ASN A 88 -13.16 20.12 -17.92
CA ASN A 88 -12.11 21.09 -18.24
C ASN A 88 -10.98 20.46 -19.07
N ASN A 89 -10.54 19.24 -18.72
CA ASN A 89 -9.51 18.54 -19.49
C ASN A 89 -10.00 18.11 -20.87
N MET A 90 -11.28 17.77 -21.04
CA MET A 90 -11.83 17.50 -22.39
C MET A 90 -11.81 18.75 -23.29
N MET A 91 -11.82 19.95 -22.73
CA MET A 91 -11.82 21.20 -23.49
C MET A 91 -10.43 21.75 -23.78
N VAL A 92 -9.48 21.58 -22.85
CA VAL A 92 -8.21 22.33 -22.86
C VAL A 92 -7.00 21.44 -23.12
N LYS A 93 -7.07 20.15 -22.79
CA LYS A 93 -5.93 19.23 -22.91
C LYS A 93 -5.90 18.57 -24.28
N SER A 94 -4.72 18.54 -24.90
CA SER A 94 -4.48 17.81 -26.15
C SER A 94 -3.07 17.22 -26.15
N PRO A 95 -2.91 15.90 -26.42
CA PRO A 95 -3.95 14.87 -26.53
C PRO A 95 -4.65 14.53 -25.21
N VAL A 96 -5.88 14.01 -25.30
CA VAL A 96 -6.64 13.53 -24.13
C VAL A 96 -7.36 12.21 -24.43
N SER A 97 -7.35 11.29 -23.46
CA SER A 97 -8.03 9.99 -23.55
C SER A 97 -9.12 9.88 -22.49
N PHE A 98 -10.38 10.02 -22.90
CA PHE A 98 -11.53 9.94 -21.99
C PHE A 98 -11.53 8.65 -21.15
N GLY A 99 -11.22 7.51 -21.77
CA GLY A 99 -11.20 6.21 -21.08
C GLY A 99 -10.16 6.14 -19.96
N GLU A 100 -8.95 6.64 -20.19
CA GLU A 100 -7.90 6.63 -19.18
C GLU A 100 -8.14 7.69 -18.08
N GLU A 101 -8.71 8.86 -18.43
CA GLU A 101 -9.14 9.86 -17.45
C GLU A 101 -10.18 9.30 -16.48
N VAL A 102 -11.27 8.70 -17.02
CA VAL A 102 -12.33 8.09 -16.20
C VAL A 102 -11.77 6.94 -15.36
N LYS A 103 -10.94 6.08 -15.95
CA LYS A 103 -10.31 4.97 -15.23
C LYS A 103 -9.43 5.46 -14.09
N PHE A 104 -8.64 6.52 -14.28
CA PHE A 104 -7.82 7.10 -13.22
C PHE A 104 -8.67 7.72 -12.11
N ILE A 105 -9.74 8.45 -12.47
CA ILE A 105 -10.70 9.01 -11.51
C ILE A 105 -11.34 7.89 -10.67
N LEU A 106 -11.87 6.83 -11.31
CA LEU A 106 -12.50 5.70 -10.62
C LEU A 106 -11.51 4.96 -9.71
N LYS A 107 -10.28 4.72 -10.19
CA LYS A 107 -9.21 4.12 -9.37
C LYS A 107 -8.89 4.96 -8.13
N SER A 108 -8.89 6.29 -8.28
CA SER A 108 -8.57 7.21 -7.19
C SER A 108 -9.72 7.33 -6.19
N ILE A 109 -10.97 7.40 -6.64
CA ILE A 109 -12.14 7.50 -5.73
C ILE A 109 -12.38 6.20 -4.96
N TYR A 110 -11.97 5.05 -5.51
CA TYR A 110 -12.12 3.72 -4.92
C TYR A 110 -11.80 3.62 -3.41
N PRO A 111 -10.60 3.99 -2.92
CA PRO A 111 -10.29 3.99 -1.48
C PRO A 111 -11.27 4.83 -0.65
N ILE A 112 -11.72 5.98 -1.15
CA ILE A 112 -12.57 6.90 -0.39
C ILE A 112 -13.99 6.34 -0.25
N VAL A 113 -14.54 5.77 -1.33
CA VAL A 113 -15.85 5.11 -1.28
C VAL A 113 -15.80 3.90 -0.36
N LEU A 114 -14.76 3.07 -0.48
CA LEU A 114 -14.58 1.92 0.41
C LEU A 114 -14.36 2.32 1.86
N LEU A 115 -13.69 3.45 2.14
CA LEU A 115 -13.45 3.92 3.49
C LEU A 115 -14.76 4.17 4.21
N PHE A 116 -15.63 4.95 3.59
CA PHE A 116 -16.93 5.24 4.16
C PHE A 116 -17.82 4.00 4.21
N GLY A 117 -17.80 3.16 3.17
CA GLY A 117 -18.53 1.89 3.14
C GLY A 117 -18.12 0.98 4.30
N TYR A 118 -16.82 0.76 4.51
CA TYR A 118 -16.33 -0.10 5.59
C TYR A 118 -16.52 0.51 6.98
N ILE A 119 -16.51 1.83 7.15
CA ILE A 119 -16.88 2.46 8.44
C ILE A 119 -18.32 2.07 8.81
N ILE A 120 -19.26 2.13 7.86
CA ILE A 120 -20.65 1.71 8.07
C ILE A 120 -20.74 0.21 8.38
N VAL A 121 -20.04 -0.64 7.62
CA VAL A 121 -19.94 -2.09 7.87
C VAL A 121 -19.49 -2.37 9.31
N PHE A 122 -18.40 -1.74 9.76
CA PHE A 122 -17.87 -1.99 11.10
C PHE A 122 -18.75 -1.43 12.22
N LYS A 123 -19.49 -0.35 11.99
CA LYS A 123 -20.50 0.13 12.94
C LYS A 123 -21.69 -0.83 13.06
N GLU A 124 -22.05 -1.53 11.99
CA GLU A 124 -23.12 -2.53 12.01
C GLU A 124 -22.71 -3.81 12.75
N LEU A 125 -21.44 -4.21 12.59
CA LEU A 125 -20.88 -5.39 13.25
C LEU A 125 -20.56 -5.11 14.74
N LYS A 126 -21.56 -5.29 15.61
CA LYS A 126 -21.49 -4.93 17.05
C LYS A 126 -20.37 -5.62 17.84
N ASN A 127 -19.97 -6.85 17.47
CA ASN A 127 -18.96 -7.60 18.22
C ASN A 127 -17.53 -7.26 17.75
N LYS A 128 -16.89 -6.28 18.42
CA LYS A 128 -15.54 -5.79 18.09
C LYS A 128 -14.46 -6.90 18.08
N GLU A 129 -14.52 -7.85 19.02
CA GLU A 129 -13.54 -8.95 19.11
C GLU A 129 -13.69 -9.95 17.95
N TYR A 130 -14.94 -10.33 17.64
CA TYR A 130 -15.23 -11.16 16.49
C TYR A 130 -14.79 -10.51 15.17
N VAL A 131 -15.10 -9.23 14.98
CA VAL A 131 -14.70 -8.46 13.79
C VAL A 131 -13.18 -8.44 13.65
N PHE A 132 -12.46 -8.15 14.73
CA PHE A 132 -11.00 -8.14 14.74
C PHE A 132 -10.42 -9.50 14.31
N HIS A 133 -10.95 -10.60 14.86
CA HIS A 133 -10.52 -11.95 14.48
C HIS A 133 -10.83 -12.27 13.01
N LYS A 134 -11.97 -11.83 12.49
CA LYS A 134 -12.31 -12.00 11.07
C LYS A 134 -11.37 -11.23 10.15
N ILE A 135 -11.06 -9.97 10.46
CA ILE A 135 -10.10 -9.16 9.69
C ILE A 135 -8.75 -9.86 9.64
N ILE A 136 -8.20 -10.25 10.80
CA ILE A 136 -6.91 -10.96 10.85
C ILE A 136 -6.95 -12.24 10.00
N THR A 137 -8.02 -13.02 10.11
CA THR A 137 -8.17 -14.29 9.38
C THR A 137 -8.27 -14.08 7.88
N TYR A 138 -9.01 -13.06 7.42
CA TYR A 138 -9.15 -12.77 5.99
C TYR A 138 -7.88 -12.19 5.38
N PHE A 139 -7.16 -11.34 6.10
CA PHE A 139 -5.82 -10.89 5.69
C PHE A 139 -4.82 -12.05 5.63
N LEU A 140 -4.88 -12.97 6.60
CA LEU A 140 -4.07 -14.18 6.60
C LEU A 140 -4.35 -15.05 5.36
N TYR A 141 -5.62 -15.34 5.07
CA TYR A 141 -5.99 -16.14 3.90
C TYR A 141 -5.56 -15.48 2.60
N ALA A 142 -5.81 -14.18 2.44
CA ALA A 142 -5.37 -13.45 1.26
C ALA A 142 -3.82 -13.50 1.12
N THR A 143 -3.07 -13.35 2.20
CA THR A 143 -1.60 -13.40 2.17
C THR A 143 -1.10 -14.80 1.83
N LEU A 144 -1.74 -15.84 2.37
CA LEU A 144 -1.38 -17.23 2.08
C LEU A 144 -1.66 -17.58 0.62
N ILE A 145 -2.80 -17.16 0.06
CA ILE A 145 -3.10 -17.34 -1.37
C ILE A 145 -2.00 -16.67 -2.21
N LEU A 146 -1.68 -15.40 -1.94
CA LEU A 146 -0.60 -14.68 -2.64
C LEU A 146 0.75 -15.42 -2.54
N SER A 147 1.14 -15.78 -1.31
CA SER A 147 2.46 -16.37 -1.04
C SER A 147 2.60 -17.75 -1.65
N ILE A 148 1.59 -18.61 -1.49
CA ILE A 148 1.59 -19.97 -2.03
C ILE A 148 1.58 -19.93 -3.56
N THR A 149 0.73 -19.11 -4.17
CA THR A 149 0.71 -18.97 -5.64
C THR A 149 2.06 -18.50 -6.18
N MET A 150 2.68 -17.52 -5.52
CA MET A 150 3.99 -17.03 -5.92
C MET A 150 5.08 -18.12 -5.80
N ILE A 151 5.09 -18.87 -4.70
CA ILE A 151 6.05 -19.98 -4.50
C ILE A 151 5.84 -21.08 -5.55
N ILE A 152 4.59 -21.47 -5.83
CA ILE A 152 4.28 -22.48 -6.85
C ILE A 152 4.75 -22.04 -8.23
N ALA A 153 4.48 -20.79 -8.61
CA ALA A 153 4.91 -20.25 -9.90
C ALA A 153 6.44 -20.31 -10.06
N MET A 154 7.19 -19.97 -9.00
CA MET A 154 8.65 -20.05 -8.99
C MET A 154 9.16 -21.50 -9.07
N GLN A 155 8.58 -22.42 -8.29
CA GLN A 155 9.01 -23.82 -8.29
C GLN A 155 8.73 -24.53 -9.61
N THR A 156 7.69 -24.10 -10.32
CA THR A 156 7.37 -24.61 -11.66
C THR A 156 8.16 -23.92 -12.78
N GLY A 157 8.91 -22.85 -12.47
CA GLY A 157 9.62 -22.05 -13.47
C GLY A 157 8.70 -21.30 -14.43
N THR A 158 7.44 -21.07 -14.03
CA THR A 158 6.41 -20.39 -14.85
C THR A 158 6.11 -18.98 -14.36
N ASP A 159 6.91 -18.46 -13.43
CA ASP A 159 6.75 -17.13 -12.89
C ASP A 159 7.19 -16.03 -13.86
N PHE A 160 6.54 -14.88 -13.76
CA PHE A 160 6.93 -13.70 -14.50
C PHE A 160 8.04 -12.93 -13.74
N PRO A 161 9.03 -12.36 -14.45
CA PRO A 161 10.06 -11.55 -13.82
C PRO A 161 9.46 -10.22 -13.31
N SER A 162 9.91 -9.78 -12.14
CA SER A 162 9.52 -8.49 -11.53
C SER A 162 10.05 -7.28 -12.31
N TYR A 163 11.20 -7.44 -12.96
CA TYR A 163 11.85 -6.38 -13.74
C TYR A 163 12.07 -6.84 -15.18
N PRO A 164 11.84 -5.98 -16.18
CA PRO A 164 12.03 -6.34 -17.58
C PRO A 164 13.48 -6.70 -17.94
N HIS A 165 14.45 -6.00 -17.34
CA HIS A 165 15.87 -6.14 -17.66
C HIS A 165 16.76 -6.03 -16.41
N SER A 166 17.86 -6.78 -16.43
CA SER A 166 19.02 -6.73 -15.51
C SER A 166 18.75 -7.12 -14.05
N LYS A 167 17.75 -6.54 -13.40
CA LYS A 167 17.39 -6.84 -12.01
C LYS A 167 16.71 -8.20 -11.90
N ILE A 168 16.92 -8.86 -10.77
CA ILE A 168 16.36 -10.17 -10.47
C ILE A 168 15.15 -10.06 -9.54
N GLY A 169 14.20 -10.97 -9.68
CA GLY A 169 13.00 -11.01 -8.84
C GLY A 169 11.85 -11.65 -9.59
N SER A 170 10.96 -12.25 -8.84
CA SER A 170 9.78 -12.94 -9.33
C SER A 170 8.52 -12.22 -8.87
N ARG A 171 7.53 -12.06 -9.74
CA ARG A 171 6.19 -11.64 -9.35
C ARG A 171 5.18 -12.78 -9.44
N GLY A 172 5.65 -14.04 -9.48
CA GLY A 172 4.79 -15.20 -9.69
C GLY A 172 3.94 -15.03 -10.96
N TRP A 173 2.66 -15.41 -10.88
CA TRP A 173 1.69 -15.15 -11.96
C TRP A 173 1.00 -13.79 -11.87
N PHE A 174 1.48 -12.85 -11.05
CA PHE A 174 0.86 -11.53 -10.88
C PHE A 174 1.37 -10.51 -11.89
N PHE A 175 0.53 -9.54 -12.27
CA PHE A 175 0.83 -8.60 -13.37
C PHE A 175 1.81 -7.48 -12.97
N ALA A 176 1.67 -6.88 -11.79
CA ALA A 176 2.44 -5.71 -11.41
C ALA A 176 3.30 -5.97 -10.17
N GLY A 177 4.63 -5.97 -10.35
CA GLY A 177 5.58 -6.23 -9.26
C GLY A 177 5.57 -5.17 -8.15
N ASN A 178 5.40 -3.89 -8.49
CA ASN A 178 5.32 -2.80 -7.51
C ASN A 178 4.03 -2.89 -6.67
N ASP A 179 2.88 -3.10 -7.32
CA ASP A 179 1.61 -3.32 -6.64
C ASP A 179 1.68 -4.55 -5.71
N LEU A 180 2.29 -5.66 -6.18
CA LEU A 180 2.50 -6.86 -5.37
C LEU A 180 3.40 -6.61 -4.15
N SER A 181 4.46 -5.81 -4.31
CA SER A 181 5.34 -5.40 -3.21
C SER A 181 4.57 -4.60 -2.15
N ALA A 182 3.77 -3.63 -2.60
CA ALA A 182 2.93 -2.82 -1.72
C ALA A 182 1.87 -3.67 -1.01
N LEU A 183 1.26 -4.65 -1.69
CA LEU A 183 0.32 -5.61 -1.09
C LEU A 183 0.95 -6.36 0.09
N PHE A 184 2.10 -6.99 -0.14
CA PHE A 184 2.81 -7.68 0.94
C PHE A 184 3.16 -6.72 2.07
N ALA A 185 3.67 -5.53 1.77
CA ALA A 185 4.03 -4.54 2.78
C ALA A 185 2.86 -4.12 3.70
N ILE A 186 1.65 -3.99 3.14
CA ILE A 186 0.45 -3.58 3.90
C ILE A 186 -0.12 -4.75 4.71
N MET A 187 -0.11 -5.95 4.15
CA MET A 187 -0.69 -7.13 4.78
C MET A 187 0.23 -7.75 5.84
N PHE A 188 1.55 -7.59 5.70
CA PHE A 188 2.55 -8.25 6.55
C PHE A 188 2.41 -7.93 8.05
N PRO A 189 2.17 -6.67 8.50
CA PRO A 189 1.88 -6.39 9.91
C PRO A 189 0.70 -7.17 10.49
N ILE A 190 -0.34 -7.42 9.68
CA ILE A 190 -1.53 -8.15 10.12
C ILE A 190 -1.23 -9.65 10.24
N VAL A 191 -0.39 -10.20 9.37
CA VAL A 191 0.06 -11.60 9.47
C VAL A 191 1.00 -11.80 10.67
N VAL A 192 1.90 -10.86 10.93
CA VAL A 192 2.73 -10.88 12.15
C VAL A 192 1.85 -10.78 13.41
N LEU A 193 0.82 -9.92 13.38
CA LEU A 193 -0.15 -9.80 14.47
C LEU A 193 -0.91 -11.12 14.71
N TYR A 194 -1.29 -11.84 13.65
CA TYR A 194 -1.85 -13.19 13.76
C TYR A 194 -0.89 -14.14 14.50
N SER A 195 0.37 -14.18 14.06
CA SER A 195 1.39 -15.05 14.64
C SER A 195 1.58 -14.78 16.14
N ILE A 196 1.73 -13.50 16.52
CA ILE A 196 1.90 -13.08 17.92
C ILE A 196 0.69 -13.47 18.77
N TYR A 197 -0.52 -13.24 18.27
CA TYR A 197 -1.74 -13.52 19.04
C TYR A 197 -1.98 -15.01 19.27
N LYS A 198 -1.55 -15.87 18.33
CA LYS A 198 -1.74 -17.33 18.42
C LYS A 198 -0.59 -18.06 19.14
N THR A 199 0.62 -17.52 19.13
CA THR A 199 1.78 -18.13 19.79
C THR A 199 1.75 -17.84 21.30
N THR A 200 1.23 -18.79 22.08
CA THR A 200 1.18 -18.68 23.55
C THR A 200 2.36 -19.36 24.27
N SER A 201 3.10 -20.23 23.58
CA SER A 201 4.18 -21.09 24.08
C SER A 201 5.13 -21.50 22.94
N PHE A 202 6.32 -22.00 23.25
CA PHE A 202 7.28 -22.51 22.24
C PHE A 202 6.70 -23.62 21.35
N SER A 203 5.82 -24.47 21.90
CA SER A 203 5.11 -25.51 21.12
C SER A 203 4.17 -24.94 20.04
N LYS A 204 3.80 -23.66 20.14
CA LYS A 204 2.91 -22.95 19.21
C LYS A 204 3.66 -21.98 18.30
N ILE A 205 4.98 -22.15 18.12
CA ILE A 205 5.76 -21.34 17.18
C ILE A 205 5.32 -21.56 15.73
N TYR A 206 4.73 -22.71 15.39
CA TYR A 206 4.24 -23.00 14.04
C TYR A 206 3.23 -21.96 13.50
N TYR A 207 2.59 -21.14 14.35
CA TYR A 207 1.77 -20.01 13.90
C TYR A 207 2.55 -18.89 13.20
N TRP A 208 3.89 -18.94 13.22
CA TRP A 208 4.77 -18.07 12.44
C TRP A 208 5.03 -18.56 11.01
N ILE A 209 4.63 -19.78 10.64
CA ILE A 209 4.78 -20.30 9.27
C ILE A 209 4.19 -19.33 8.22
N PRO A 210 2.97 -18.79 8.37
CA PRO A 210 2.44 -17.80 7.42
C PRO A 210 3.29 -16.54 7.29
N THR A 211 3.86 -16.06 8.41
CA THR A 211 4.78 -14.91 8.41
C THR A 211 6.05 -15.22 7.61
N ILE A 212 6.62 -16.43 7.78
CA ILE A 212 7.80 -16.85 7.01
C ILE A 212 7.50 -16.99 5.52
N LEU A 213 6.35 -17.57 5.15
CA LEU A 213 5.93 -17.69 3.76
C LEU A 213 5.71 -16.32 3.10
N ALA A 214 5.03 -15.40 3.80
CA ALA A 214 4.80 -14.03 3.33
C ALA A 214 6.12 -13.26 3.18
N MET A 215 7.02 -13.41 4.15
CA MET A 215 8.36 -12.82 4.13
C MET A 215 9.16 -13.33 2.93
N TYR A 216 9.19 -14.65 2.72
CA TYR A 216 9.87 -15.26 1.57
C TYR A 216 9.31 -14.74 0.25
N ALA A 217 7.99 -14.80 0.07
CA ALA A 217 7.34 -14.31 -1.16
C ALA A 217 7.67 -12.84 -1.42
N SER A 218 7.52 -11.97 -0.41
CA SER A 218 7.83 -10.54 -0.53
C SER A 218 9.31 -10.26 -0.87
N ILE A 219 10.25 -10.99 -0.27
CA ILE A 219 11.69 -10.88 -0.58
C ILE A 219 11.96 -11.29 -2.03
N MET A 220 11.31 -12.36 -2.50
CA MET A 220 11.47 -12.86 -3.87
C MET A 220 10.94 -11.91 -4.93
N VAL A 221 10.04 -10.98 -4.58
CA VAL A 221 9.67 -9.86 -5.47
C VAL A 221 10.88 -9.03 -5.86
N GLY A 222 11.91 -8.95 -5.00
CA GLY A 222 13.17 -8.27 -5.28
C GLY A 222 13.06 -6.74 -5.22
N THR A 223 12.09 -6.22 -4.45
CA THR A 223 11.80 -4.78 -4.36
C THR A 223 12.19 -4.22 -3.00
N LYS A 224 12.63 -2.96 -2.98
CA LYS A 224 13.04 -2.27 -1.74
C LYS A 224 11.86 -2.03 -0.79
N VAL A 225 10.67 -1.78 -1.35
CA VAL A 225 9.43 -1.50 -0.61
C VAL A 225 9.05 -2.67 0.31
N GLY A 226 8.88 -3.87 -0.26
CA GLY A 226 8.51 -5.07 0.49
C GLY A 226 9.53 -5.43 1.58
N TYR A 227 10.82 -5.37 1.26
CA TYR A 227 11.89 -5.62 2.23
C TYR A 227 11.88 -4.62 3.39
N GLY A 228 11.78 -3.31 3.09
CA GLY A 228 11.74 -2.27 4.11
C GLY A 228 10.53 -2.42 5.03
N ALA A 229 9.37 -2.82 4.48
CA ALA A 229 8.18 -3.09 5.27
C ALA A 229 8.35 -4.30 6.20
N ILE A 230 9.01 -5.37 5.76
CA ILE A 230 9.33 -6.53 6.63
C ILE A 230 10.18 -6.08 7.81
N VAL A 231 11.30 -5.39 7.54
CA VAL A 231 12.23 -4.92 8.58
C VAL A 231 11.53 -4.02 9.59
N LEU A 232 10.77 -3.02 9.11
CA LEU A 232 10.03 -2.11 9.99
C LEU A 232 9.01 -2.88 10.84
N THR A 233 8.22 -3.77 10.22
CA THR A 233 7.17 -4.53 10.90
C THR A 233 7.74 -5.44 11.99
N LEU A 234 8.79 -6.21 11.67
CA LEU A 234 9.43 -7.09 12.63
C LEU A 234 10.13 -6.29 13.75
N GLY A 235 10.71 -5.13 13.43
CA GLY A 235 11.27 -4.22 14.43
C GLY A 235 10.21 -3.68 15.39
N VAL A 236 9.07 -3.22 14.88
CA VAL A 236 7.91 -2.80 15.68
C VAL A 236 7.39 -3.97 16.53
N ALA A 237 7.20 -5.14 15.92
CA ALA A 237 6.74 -6.34 16.61
C ALA A 237 7.67 -6.75 17.76
N LEU A 238 8.98 -6.77 17.52
CA LEU A 238 10.00 -7.10 18.50
C LEU A 238 10.00 -6.09 19.65
N PHE A 239 10.08 -4.79 19.33
CA PHE A 239 10.13 -3.73 20.31
C PHE A 239 8.89 -3.75 21.23
N PHE A 240 7.69 -3.82 20.64
CA PHE A 240 6.45 -3.79 21.42
C PHE A 240 6.19 -5.10 22.18
N SER A 241 6.58 -6.26 21.63
CA SER A 241 6.51 -7.53 22.36
C SER A 241 7.43 -7.50 23.58
N PHE A 242 8.63 -6.92 23.44
CA PHE A 242 9.57 -6.75 24.55
C PHE A 242 9.02 -5.81 25.63
N ILE A 243 8.41 -4.69 25.23
CA ILE A 243 7.74 -3.78 26.19
C ILE A 243 6.60 -4.50 26.92
N GLU A 244 5.74 -5.24 26.23
CA GLU A 244 4.64 -5.98 26.85
C GLU A 244 5.16 -7.08 27.80
N TYR A 245 6.26 -7.73 27.45
CA TYR A 245 6.98 -8.63 28.33
C TYR A 245 7.45 -7.89 29.59
N MET A 246 8.15 -6.76 29.46
CA MET A 246 8.68 -6.00 30.60
C MET A 246 7.57 -5.56 31.57
N ILE A 247 6.42 -5.13 31.05
CA ILE A 247 5.26 -4.72 31.84
C ILE A 247 4.61 -5.92 32.55
N ASN A 248 4.55 -7.09 31.89
CA ASN A 248 3.81 -8.25 32.39
C ASN A 248 4.69 -9.39 32.91
N ARG A 249 6.01 -9.19 33.05
CA ARG A 249 6.98 -10.24 33.45
C ARG A 249 6.67 -10.92 34.79
N LYS A 250 5.98 -10.21 35.71
CA LYS A 250 5.55 -10.73 37.01
C LYS A 250 4.23 -11.50 36.97
N LYS A 251 3.47 -11.43 35.86
CA LYS A 251 2.18 -12.12 35.71
C LYS A 251 2.43 -13.50 35.12
N GLU A 252 2.10 -14.53 35.89
CA GLU A 252 2.18 -15.91 35.46
C GLU A 252 1.39 -16.14 34.16
N LYS A 253 1.89 -17.01 33.27
CA LYS A 253 1.40 -17.26 31.90
C LYS A 253 1.50 -16.08 30.93
N LYS A 254 0.99 -14.89 31.27
CA LYS A 254 1.03 -13.72 30.36
C LYS A 254 2.46 -13.24 30.08
N GLY A 255 3.28 -13.09 31.11
CA GLY A 255 4.70 -12.73 30.94
C GLY A 255 5.46 -13.74 30.08
N PHE A 256 5.20 -15.03 30.27
CA PHE A 256 5.81 -16.09 29.48
C PHE A 256 5.41 -16.03 28.00
N THR A 257 4.12 -15.82 27.70
CA THR A 257 3.65 -15.65 26.31
C THR A 257 4.34 -14.48 25.59
N TYR A 258 4.46 -13.32 26.24
CA TYR A 258 5.17 -12.17 25.65
C TYR A 258 6.67 -12.42 25.47
N LEU A 259 7.31 -13.14 26.39
CA LEU A 259 8.71 -13.55 26.26
C LEU A 259 8.91 -14.43 25.02
N VAL A 260 8.07 -15.45 24.84
CA VAL A 260 8.13 -16.35 23.67
C VAL A 260 8.00 -15.53 22.39
N ASN A 261 7.00 -14.65 22.29
CA ASN A 261 6.81 -13.81 21.09
C ASN A 261 8.00 -12.88 20.83
N THR A 262 8.61 -12.33 21.88
CA THR A 262 9.82 -11.49 21.79
C THR A 262 10.99 -12.29 21.21
N ILE A 263 11.24 -13.50 21.74
CA ILE A 263 12.32 -14.37 21.27
C ILE A 263 12.09 -14.78 19.81
N VAL A 264 10.88 -15.19 19.46
CA VAL A 264 10.57 -15.61 18.08
C VAL A 264 10.72 -14.44 17.11
N ALA A 265 10.19 -13.25 17.43
CA ALA A 265 10.37 -12.06 16.60
C ALA A 265 11.85 -11.70 16.42
N ALA A 266 12.67 -11.81 17.48
CA ALA A 266 14.11 -11.58 17.41
C ALA A 266 14.82 -12.60 16.51
N VAL A 267 14.47 -13.89 16.62
CA VAL A 267 15.02 -14.96 15.76
C VAL A 267 14.64 -14.75 14.30
N VAL A 268 13.39 -14.40 14.00
CA VAL A 268 12.93 -14.15 12.63
C VAL A 268 13.61 -12.92 12.03
N LEU A 269 13.72 -11.82 12.78
CA LEU A 269 14.43 -10.62 12.33
C LEU A 269 15.94 -10.86 12.17
N GLY A 270 16.57 -11.56 13.11
CA GLY A 270 17.98 -11.95 13.02
C GLY A 270 18.25 -12.84 11.81
N GLY A 271 17.38 -13.83 11.57
CA GLY A 271 17.44 -14.68 10.39
C GLY A 271 17.31 -13.89 9.08
N LEU A 272 16.41 -12.90 9.02
CA LEU A 272 16.30 -11.99 7.87
C LEU A 272 17.61 -11.24 7.62
N ILE A 273 18.23 -10.67 8.66
CA ILE A 273 19.49 -9.91 8.53
C ILE A 273 20.60 -10.82 7.98
N VAL A 274 20.75 -12.02 8.53
CA VAL A 274 21.74 -13.01 8.07
C VAL A 274 21.50 -13.43 6.62
N LEU A 275 20.25 -13.60 6.21
CA LEU A 275 19.91 -14.00 4.84
C LEU A 275 19.98 -12.86 3.83
N THR A 276 19.94 -11.60 4.27
CA THR A 276 19.84 -10.41 3.41
C THR A 276 20.87 -10.37 2.27
N PRO A 277 22.17 -10.66 2.48
CA PRO A 277 23.17 -10.66 1.41
C PRO A 277 22.87 -11.64 0.27
N HIS A 278 22.13 -12.72 0.55
CA HIS A 278 21.76 -13.75 -0.42
C HIS A 278 20.42 -13.48 -1.13
N THR A 279 19.72 -12.41 -0.75
CA THR A 279 18.40 -12.09 -1.31
C THR A 279 18.48 -11.37 -2.66
N PRO A 280 17.39 -11.41 -3.47
CA PRO A 280 17.30 -10.63 -4.68
C PRO A 280 17.47 -9.11 -4.48
N ILE A 281 17.04 -8.57 -3.34
CA ILE A 281 17.16 -7.14 -3.03
C ILE A 281 18.61 -6.69 -2.96
N ALA A 282 19.48 -7.43 -2.25
CA ALA A 282 20.89 -7.07 -2.12
C ALA A 282 21.59 -7.01 -3.48
N LYS A 283 21.36 -8.02 -4.32
CA LYS A 283 21.84 -8.04 -5.71
C LYS A 283 21.30 -6.88 -6.53
N ASN A 284 20.00 -6.58 -6.41
CA ASN A 284 19.36 -5.47 -7.12
C ASN A 284 19.87 -4.09 -6.70
N MET A 285 20.31 -3.91 -5.45
CA MET A 285 20.95 -2.67 -5.01
C MET A 285 22.30 -2.46 -5.71
N GLY A 286 23.12 -3.51 -5.79
CA GLY A 286 24.39 -3.46 -6.54
C GLY A 286 24.19 -3.20 -8.03
N ILE A 287 23.26 -3.92 -8.67
CA ILE A 287 22.91 -3.72 -10.08
C ILE A 287 22.39 -2.29 -10.33
N HIS A 288 21.59 -1.75 -9.41
CA HIS A 288 21.11 -0.37 -9.54
C HIS A 288 22.26 0.64 -9.52
N MET A 289 23.27 0.44 -8.68
CA MET A 289 24.43 1.32 -8.62
C MET A 289 25.22 1.29 -9.91
N GLN A 290 25.49 0.09 -10.46
CA GLN A 290 26.15 -0.06 -11.75
C GLN A 290 25.38 0.65 -12.88
N ILE A 291 24.05 0.52 -12.91
CA ILE A 291 23.20 1.22 -13.88
C ILE A 291 23.27 2.74 -13.69
N TYR A 292 23.32 3.22 -12.44
CA TYR A 292 23.41 4.64 -12.14
C TYR A 292 24.75 5.22 -12.62
N GLU A 293 25.86 4.56 -12.29
CA GLU A 293 27.21 4.95 -12.73
C GLU A 293 27.31 4.97 -14.26
N TYR A 294 26.79 3.96 -14.94
CA TYR A 294 26.74 3.92 -16.40
C TYR A 294 25.92 5.08 -16.99
N LYS A 295 24.74 5.39 -16.43
CA LYS A 295 23.94 6.54 -16.89
C LYS A 295 24.67 7.86 -16.67
N LYS A 296 25.39 7.98 -15.56
CA LYS A 296 26.18 9.17 -15.22
C LYS A 296 27.33 9.33 -16.22
N SER A 297 28.10 8.28 -16.51
CA SER A 297 29.22 8.36 -17.45
C SER A 297 28.76 8.72 -18.88
N VAL A 298 27.64 8.17 -19.34
CA VAL A 298 27.06 8.53 -20.65
C VAL A 298 26.65 10.00 -20.69
N GLN A 299 26.03 10.51 -19.62
CA GLN A 299 25.66 11.93 -19.53
C GLN A 299 26.90 12.83 -19.53
N GLU A 300 27.96 12.43 -18.82
CA GLU A 300 29.22 13.17 -18.77
C GLU A 300 29.92 13.18 -20.14
N GLU A 301 29.89 12.10 -20.91
CA GLU A 301 30.39 12.10 -22.28
C GLU A 301 29.62 13.08 -23.19
N GLN A 302 28.30 13.16 -23.05
CA GLN A 302 27.48 14.12 -23.79
C GLN A 302 27.79 15.56 -23.38
N ASP A 303 27.89 15.82 -22.08
CA ASP A 303 28.21 17.15 -21.57
C ASP A 303 29.61 17.61 -22.03
N LYS A 304 30.60 16.71 -22.09
CA LYS A 304 31.92 17.00 -22.70
C LYS A 304 31.82 17.35 -24.18
N LYS A 305 30.99 16.63 -24.96
CA LYS A 305 30.75 16.94 -26.38
C LYS A 305 30.08 18.31 -26.56
N GLU A 306 29.28 18.74 -25.60
CA GLU A 306 28.65 20.07 -25.55
C GLU A 306 29.57 21.17 -24.96
N GLY A 307 30.83 20.84 -24.66
CA GLY A 307 31.82 21.80 -24.15
C GLY A 307 31.65 22.17 -22.68
N LYS A 308 30.85 21.43 -21.90
CA LYS A 308 30.68 21.66 -20.46
C LYS A 308 31.87 21.09 -19.69
N VAL A 309 32.38 21.86 -18.73
CA VAL A 309 33.46 21.43 -17.84
C VAL A 309 32.89 20.53 -16.75
N ILE A 310 33.37 19.29 -16.69
CA ILE A 310 32.97 18.32 -15.66
C ILE A 310 33.99 18.38 -14.53
N LYS A 311 33.56 18.89 -13.38
CA LYS A 311 34.32 18.82 -12.13
C LYS A 311 33.58 17.92 -11.18
N GLU A 312 34.26 16.89 -10.70
CA GLU A 312 33.76 16.09 -9.59
C GLU A 312 33.64 16.97 -8.34
N ASN A 313 32.51 16.89 -7.66
CA ASN A 313 32.30 17.64 -6.42
C ASN A 313 33.27 17.10 -5.34
N PRO A 314 34.11 17.95 -4.72
CA PRO A 314 35.04 17.53 -3.68
C PRO A 314 34.36 16.79 -2.51
N GLU A 315 33.10 17.08 -2.22
CA GLU A 315 32.32 16.37 -1.20
C GLU A 315 31.96 14.94 -1.62
N ASP A 316 31.66 14.74 -2.90
CA ASP A 316 31.33 13.42 -3.45
C ASP A 316 32.59 12.54 -3.46
N ALA A 317 33.74 13.08 -3.87
CA ALA A 317 35.03 12.39 -3.80
C ALA A 317 35.40 11.98 -2.36
N LYS A 318 35.10 12.83 -1.37
CA LYS A 318 35.30 12.51 0.06
C LYS A 318 34.38 11.38 0.54
N LYS A 319 33.12 11.34 0.10
CA LYS A 319 32.17 10.27 0.44
C LYS A 319 32.62 8.94 -0.17
N HIS A 320 33.00 8.95 -1.45
CA HIS A 320 33.54 7.76 -2.12
C HIS A 320 34.80 7.22 -1.45
N ALA A 321 35.74 8.09 -1.02
CA ALA A 321 36.94 7.68 -0.31
C ALA A 321 36.66 7.00 1.05
N LYS A 322 35.49 7.25 1.65
CA LYS A 322 35.00 6.59 2.88
C LYS A 322 34.14 5.35 2.61
N GLY A 323 33.91 5.00 1.34
CA GLY A 323 32.96 3.95 0.95
C GLY A 323 31.49 4.34 1.18
N GLU A 324 31.20 5.63 1.30
CA GLU A 324 29.85 6.16 1.47
C GLU A 324 29.23 6.56 0.13
N LEU A 325 27.91 6.45 0.02
CA LEU A 325 27.16 6.90 -1.15
C LEU A 325 26.96 8.41 -1.12
N THR A 326 27.05 9.05 -2.29
CA THR A 326 26.73 10.46 -2.49
C THR A 326 25.23 10.74 -2.36
N ASP A 327 24.84 12.00 -2.16
CA ASP A 327 23.42 12.34 -2.00
C ASP A 327 22.61 12.07 -3.28
N SER A 328 23.24 12.19 -4.45
CA SER A 328 22.62 11.86 -5.73
C SER A 328 22.42 10.36 -5.91
N GLU A 329 23.37 9.54 -5.46
CA GLU A 329 23.25 8.08 -5.50
C GLU A 329 22.19 7.59 -4.53
N VAL A 330 22.16 8.14 -3.30
CA VAL A 330 21.11 7.85 -2.32
C VAL A 330 19.74 8.22 -2.89
N LYS A 331 19.59 9.41 -3.49
CA LYS A 331 18.33 9.82 -4.13
C LYS A 331 17.95 8.89 -5.29
N SER A 332 18.90 8.51 -6.14
CA SER A 332 18.63 7.59 -7.25
C SER A 332 18.18 6.23 -6.74
N LEU A 333 18.85 5.69 -5.72
CA LEU A 333 18.48 4.43 -5.09
C LEU A 333 17.07 4.50 -4.47
N ILE A 334 16.73 5.59 -3.79
CA ILE A 334 15.43 5.73 -3.12
C ILE A 334 14.30 5.90 -4.14
N TYR A 335 14.46 6.83 -5.09
CA TYR A 335 13.36 7.25 -5.97
C TYR A 335 13.31 6.53 -7.32
N SER A 336 14.37 5.84 -7.75
CA SER A 336 14.43 5.10 -9.02
C SER A 336 13.96 5.94 -10.23
N ASP A 337 14.55 7.13 -10.41
CA ASP A 337 14.24 8.12 -11.46
C ASP A 337 12.86 8.85 -11.33
N ARG A 338 12.03 8.58 -10.32
CA ARG A 338 10.74 9.29 -10.09
C ARG A 338 10.91 10.80 -9.92
N ASP A 339 12.06 11.24 -9.42
CA ASP A 339 12.42 12.65 -9.28
C ASP A 339 12.50 13.37 -10.63
N LYS A 340 12.92 12.67 -11.69
CA LYS A 340 12.93 13.19 -13.06
C LYS A 340 11.52 13.34 -13.61
N PHE A 341 10.65 12.35 -13.40
CA PHE A 341 9.24 12.43 -13.81
C PHE A 341 8.53 13.57 -13.09
N LEU A 342 8.79 13.75 -11.80
CA LEU A 342 8.25 14.87 -11.01
C LEU A 342 8.68 16.23 -11.57
N LYS A 343 9.92 16.39 -12.06
CA LYS A 343 10.38 17.64 -12.68
C LYS A 343 9.59 17.97 -13.95
N VAL A 344 9.33 16.98 -14.81
CA VAL A 344 8.51 17.16 -16.01
C VAL A 344 7.10 17.64 -15.64
N TYR A 345 6.48 17.03 -14.63
CA TYR A 345 5.16 17.44 -14.15
C TYR A 345 5.12 18.84 -13.56
N LYS A 346 6.17 19.27 -12.86
CA LYS A 346 6.29 20.64 -12.38
C LYS A 346 6.33 21.64 -13.53
N GLN A 347 6.98 21.28 -14.65
CA GLN A 347 6.98 22.10 -15.86
C GLN A 347 5.59 22.18 -16.47
N TYR A 348 4.91 21.04 -16.66
CA TYR A 348 3.51 21.01 -17.13
C TYR A 348 2.61 21.89 -16.26
N TYR A 349 2.74 21.78 -14.95
CA TYR A 349 1.94 22.56 -14.01
C TYR A 349 2.24 24.06 -14.08
N LYS A 350 3.50 24.45 -14.32
CA LYS A 350 3.89 25.86 -14.45
C LYS A 350 3.21 26.50 -15.67
N GLU A 351 3.26 25.80 -16.81
CA GLU A 351 2.71 26.22 -18.10
C GLU A 351 1.18 26.09 -18.18
N ALA A 352 0.58 25.27 -17.31
CA ALA A 352 -0.85 25.02 -17.34
C ALA A 352 -1.70 26.28 -17.05
N PRO A 353 -2.87 26.40 -17.72
CA PRO A 353 -3.83 27.46 -17.44
C PRO A 353 -4.38 27.34 -16.00
N LEU A 354 -4.93 28.43 -15.50
CA LEU A 354 -5.44 28.51 -14.12
C LEU A 354 -6.51 27.43 -13.84
N SER A 355 -7.35 27.09 -14.82
CA SER A 355 -8.37 26.05 -14.67
C SER A 355 -7.76 24.68 -14.35
N GLN A 356 -6.68 24.28 -15.04
CA GLN A 356 -5.96 23.04 -14.75
C GLN A 356 -5.14 23.12 -13.45
N LYS A 357 -4.67 24.29 -13.04
CA LYS A 357 -4.00 24.44 -11.73
C LYS A 357 -4.97 24.18 -10.58
N LEU A 358 -6.22 24.63 -10.72
CA LEU A 358 -7.28 24.47 -9.72
C LEU A 358 -7.95 23.09 -9.76
N PHE A 359 -8.31 22.60 -10.94
CA PHE A 359 -9.10 21.38 -11.15
C PHE A 359 -8.32 20.20 -11.77
N GLY A 360 -7.02 20.39 -12.01
CA GLY A 360 -6.08 19.35 -12.40
C GLY A 360 -5.86 19.21 -13.90
N MET A 361 -4.69 18.69 -14.27
CA MET A 361 -4.27 18.38 -15.64
C MET A 361 -4.72 16.98 -16.09
N GLY A 362 -5.46 16.26 -15.25
CA GLY A 362 -5.94 14.92 -15.53
C GLY A 362 -4.84 13.85 -15.55
N TYR A 363 -5.21 12.66 -16.01
CA TYR A 363 -4.32 11.51 -16.13
C TYR A 363 -3.08 11.82 -16.96
N ALA A 364 -1.89 11.49 -16.43
CA ALA A 364 -0.61 11.70 -17.10
C ALA A 364 -0.21 13.17 -17.40
N GLY A 365 -0.88 14.15 -16.79
CA GLY A 365 -0.58 15.57 -17.03
C GLY A 365 -0.78 15.99 -18.49
N ASN A 366 -0.17 17.11 -18.91
CA ASN A 366 -0.22 17.60 -20.29
C ASN A 366 0.87 16.93 -21.17
N TYR A 367 0.85 15.60 -21.24
CA TYR A 367 1.77 14.85 -22.10
C TYR A 367 1.51 15.15 -23.59
N THR A 368 2.56 15.13 -24.41
CA THR A 368 2.44 15.35 -25.87
C THR A 368 2.43 14.05 -26.65
N THR A 369 3.40 13.17 -26.38
CA THR A 369 3.58 11.91 -27.12
C THR A 369 3.60 10.70 -26.21
N LYS A 370 4.40 10.73 -25.14
CA LYS A 370 4.59 9.60 -24.23
C LYS A 370 3.85 9.79 -22.91
N VAL A 371 2.88 8.91 -22.66
CA VAL A 371 2.17 8.81 -21.39
C VAL A 371 3.10 8.24 -20.32
N LYS A 372 3.33 9.00 -19.24
CA LYS A 372 4.11 8.53 -18.09
C LYS A 372 3.66 9.26 -16.82
N LEU A 373 3.32 8.51 -15.78
CA LEU A 373 3.02 9.03 -14.45
C LEU A 373 4.29 9.38 -13.67
N VAL A 374 4.14 10.13 -12.58
CA VAL A 374 5.22 10.35 -11.61
C VAL A 374 5.56 9.06 -10.86
N GLU A 375 4.57 8.18 -10.69
CA GLU A 375 4.64 6.96 -9.87
C GLU A 375 4.80 7.25 -8.37
N MET A 376 4.14 8.32 -7.90
CA MET A 376 4.06 8.73 -6.50
C MET A 376 2.64 9.24 -6.27
N ASP A 377 1.85 8.52 -5.46
CA ASP A 377 0.39 8.68 -5.42
C ASP A 377 -0.03 10.12 -5.13
N PHE A 378 0.57 10.77 -4.14
CA PHE A 378 0.19 12.13 -3.77
C PHE A 378 0.52 13.15 -4.86
N HIS A 379 1.65 12.97 -5.57
CA HIS A 379 1.99 13.84 -6.69
C HIS A 379 1.06 13.57 -7.88
N ASP A 380 0.83 12.30 -8.21
CA ASP A 380 -0.09 11.93 -9.29
C ASP A 380 -1.50 12.46 -9.02
N LEU A 381 -2.02 12.33 -7.79
CA LEU A 381 -3.31 12.88 -7.38
C LEU A 381 -3.33 14.41 -7.41
N PHE A 382 -2.27 15.08 -6.94
CA PHE A 382 -2.17 16.54 -6.95
C PHE A 382 -2.22 17.09 -8.38
N PHE A 383 -1.40 16.55 -9.28
CA PHE A 383 -1.37 17.03 -10.66
C PHE A 383 -2.62 16.64 -11.45
N ALA A 384 -3.21 15.48 -11.17
CA ALA A 384 -4.41 15.04 -11.86
C ALA A 384 -5.67 15.81 -11.44
N PHE A 385 -5.81 16.17 -10.15
CA PHE A 385 -7.02 16.78 -9.59
C PHE A 385 -6.88 18.26 -9.22
N GLY A 386 -5.67 18.81 -9.32
CA GLY A 386 -5.39 20.19 -9.00
C GLY A 386 -5.56 20.50 -7.52
N ILE A 387 -5.42 21.77 -7.15
CA ILE A 387 -5.47 22.19 -5.74
C ILE A 387 -6.81 21.79 -5.09
N VAL A 388 -7.93 22.04 -5.77
CA VAL A 388 -9.28 21.82 -5.19
C VAL A 388 -9.53 20.33 -4.98
N GLY A 389 -9.41 19.52 -6.04
CA GLY A 389 -9.70 18.10 -5.96
C GLY A 389 -8.72 17.35 -5.05
N PHE A 390 -7.45 17.76 -5.01
CA PHE A 390 -6.45 17.17 -4.10
C PHE A 390 -6.72 17.47 -2.63
N LEU A 391 -7.04 18.73 -2.28
CA LEU A 391 -7.38 19.10 -0.90
C LEU A 391 -8.63 18.38 -0.42
N MET A 392 -9.65 18.26 -1.29
CA MET A 392 -10.82 17.44 -1.01
C MET A 392 -10.39 16.00 -0.76
N TYR A 393 -9.69 15.36 -1.71
CA TYR A 393 -9.23 13.98 -1.58
C TYR A 393 -8.48 13.68 -0.28
N LEU A 394 -7.58 14.58 0.14
CA LEU A 394 -6.80 14.43 1.37
C LEU A 394 -7.64 14.59 2.64
N LEU A 395 -8.74 15.35 2.60
CA LEU A 395 -9.52 15.71 3.79
C LEU A 395 -9.93 14.50 4.66
N PRO A 396 -10.54 13.42 4.15
CA PRO A 396 -10.90 12.27 4.98
C PRO A 396 -9.67 11.54 5.53
N LEU A 397 -8.59 11.44 4.74
CA LEU A 397 -7.35 10.78 5.18
C LEU A 397 -6.71 11.56 6.34
N LEU A 398 -6.63 12.90 6.22
CA LEU A 398 -6.12 13.77 7.28
C LEU A 398 -7.04 13.79 8.49
N TYR A 399 -8.36 13.93 8.30
CA TYR A 399 -9.32 13.96 9.40
C TYR A 399 -9.25 12.71 10.27
N PHE A 400 -9.33 11.51 9.67
CA PHE A 400 -9.25 10.27 10.43
C PHE A 400 -7.84 10.00 10.94
N GLY A 401 -6.80 10.30 10.16
CA GLY A 401 -5.40 10.16 10.58
C GLY A 401 -5.09 10.98 11.84
N ILE A 402 -5.48 12.25 11.87
CA ILE A 402 -5.31 13.15 13.02
C ILE A 402 -6.11 12.63 14.23
N LYS A 403 -7.37 12.21 14.04
CA LYS A 403 -8.19 11.67 15.13
C LYS A 403 -7.60 10.39 15.73
N ILE A 404 -7.09 9.48 14.89
CA ILE A 404 -6.39 8.26 15.34
C ILE A 404 -5.15 8.64 16.14
N PHE A 405 -4.33 9.55 15.61
CA PHE A 405 -3.11 10.02 16.30
C PHE A 405 -3.41 10.63 17.67
N ILE A 406 -4.39 11.53 17.74
CA ILE A 406 -4.84 12.13 19.01
C ILE A 406 -5.28 11.02 19.98
N ARG A 407 -6.11 10.07 19.53
CA ARG A 407 -6.61 9.00 20.39
C ARG A 407 -5.51 8.08 20.90
N LEU A 408 -4.52 7.76 20.08
CA LEU A 408 -3.34 6.98 20.45
C LEU A 408 -2.50 7.68 21.53
N ILE A 409 -2.38 9.01 21.47
CA ILE A 409 -1.65 9.78 22.48
C ILE A 409 -2.47 9.95 23.76
N THR A 410 -3.75 10.35 23.66
CA THR A 410 -4.57 10.60 24.85
C THR A 410 -4.83 9.33 25.67
N ASN A 411 -4.91 8.17 25.00
CA ASN A 411 -5.16 6.88 25.63
C ASN A 411 -3.93 5.97 25.62
N PHE A 412 -2.73 6.55 25.59
CA PHE A 412 -1.46 5.84 25.41
C PHE A 412 -1.35 4.58 26.27
N LYS A 413 -1.60 4.65 27.58
CA LYS A 413 -1.49 3.47 28.47
C LYS A 413 -2.35 2.27 28.06
N LYS A 414 -3.52 2.50 27.46
CA LYS A 414 -4.44 1.44 27.02
C LYS A 414 -4.12 0.96 25.60
N LEU A 415 -3.65 1.87 24.75
CA LEU A 415 -3.44 1.61 23.31
C LEU A 415 -1.97 1.30 22.96
N PHE A 416 -1.05 1.40 23.91
CA PHE A 416 0.37 1.04 23.73
C PHE A 416 0.55 -0.48 23.85
N SER A 417 -0.01 -1.20 22.88
CA SER A 417 0.06 -2.66 22.75
C SER A 417 0.50 -3.05 21.35
N VAL A 418 1.02 -4.28 21.22
CA VAL A 418 1.46 -4.82 19.91
C VAL A 418 0.33 -4.75 18.87
N LYS A 419 -0.92 -5.00 19.29
CA LYS A 419 -2.12 -4.87 18.44
C LYS A 419 -2.18 -3.51 17.74
N HIS A 420 -2.25 -2.43 18.51
CA HIS A 420 -2.49 -1.10 17.94
C HIS A 420 -1.28 -0.56 17.20
N MET A 421 -0.06 -0.93 17.63
CA MET A 421 1.16 -0.48 16.99
C MET A 421 1.39 -1.17 15.64
N LEU A 422 1.06 -2.44 15.51
CA LEU A 422 1.07 -3.11 14.20
C LEU A 422 -0.03 -2.57 13.27
N LEU A 423 -1.24 -2.34 13.77
CA LEU A 423 -2.31 -1.69 12.97
C LEU A 423 -1.91 -0.27 12.52
N ALA A 424 -1.34 0.53 13.41
CA ALA A 424 -0.83 1.86 13.08
C ALA A 424 0.32 1.79 12.08
N SER A 425 1.23 0.81 12.22
CA SER A 425 2.32 0.58 11.27
C SER A 425 1.81 0.25 9.87
N THR A 426 0.68 -0.49 9.73
CA THR A 426 0.03 -0.72 8.42
C THR A 426 -0.38 0.59 7.75
N LEU A 427 -0.99 1.51 8.50
CA LEU A 427 -1.40 2.83 7.97
C LEU A 427 -0.20 3.68 7.56
N VAL A 428 0.82 3.74 8.42
CA VAL A 428 2.05 4.51 8.16
C VAL A 428 2.80 3.93 6.95
N LEU A 429 2.93 2.60 6.86
CA LEU A 429 3.54 1.93 5.72
C LEU A 429 2.77 2.21 4.43
N SER A 430 1.44 2.10 4.46
CA SER A 430 0.58 2.36 3.29
C SER A 430 0.80 3.77 2.75
N LEU A 431 0.74 4.79 3.62
CA LEU A 431 0.91 6.18 3.21
C LEU A 431 2.36 6.50 2.83
N GLY A 432 3.34 5.94 3.55
CA GLY A 432 4.76 6.10 3.24
C GLY A 432 5.13 5.49 1.88
N ILE A 433 4.58 4.32 1.54
CA ILE A 433 4.77 3.69 0.23
C ILE A 433 4.07 4.50 -0.86
N GLY A 434 2.83 4.94 -0.63
CA GLY A 434 2.12 5.81 -1.57
C GLY A 434 2.89 7.11 -1.85
N PHE A 435 3.56 7.66 -0.83
CA PHE A 435 4.42 8.84 -0.99
C PHE A 435 5.72 8.55 -1.75
N MET A 436 6.45 7.48 -1.40
CA MET A 436 7.80 7.24 -1.93
C MET A 436 7.81 6.48 -3.25
N SER A 437 6.92 5.49 -3.41
CA SER A 437 6.93 4.53 -4.52
C SER A 437 5.62 4.49 -5.32
N GLY A 438 4.54 5.08 -4.80
CA GLY A 438 3.20 5.06 -5.40
C GLY A 438 2.50 3.70 -5.25
N HIS A 439 1.44 3.51 -6.03
CA HIS A 439 0.70 2.25 -6.18
C HIS A 439 -0.05 1.77 -4.93
N VAL A 440 -0.43 2.68 -4.02
CA VAL A 440 -1.27 2.37 -2.87
C VAL A 440 -2.66 2.98 -3.06
N LEU A 441 -2.75 4.31 -3.10
CA LEU A 441 -4.00 5.06 -3.19
C LEU A 441 -4.59 5.06 -4.61
N THR A 442 -3.74 4.91 -5.63
CA THR A 442 -4.16 4.88 -7.04
C THR A 442 -4.36 3.45 -7.57
N ALA A 443 -4.12 2.43 -6.75
CA ALA A 443 -4.25 1.02 -7.10
C ALA A 443 -5.38 0.35 -6.29
N PRO A 444 -6.55 0.06 -6.89
CA PRO A 444 -7.68 -0.58 -6.20
C PRO A 444 -7.36 -1.92 -5.52
N ALA A 445 -6.45 -2.71 -6.11
CA ALA A 445 -6.00 -3.97 -5.54
C ALA A 445 -5.33 -3.79 -4.17
N VAL A 446 -4.57 -2.70 -4.02
CA VAL A 446 -3.75 -2.40 -2.84
C VAL A 446 -4.52 -1.58 -1.81
N SER A 447 -5.16 -0.49 -2.26
CA SER A 447 -5.89 0.46 -1.42
C SER A 447 -6.98 -0.16 -0.55
N ILE A 448 -7.62 -1.25 -0.97
CA ILE A 448 -8.65 -1.91 -0.16
C ILE A 448 -8.10 -2.38 1.20
N PHE A 449 -6.89 -2.94 1.24
CA PHE A 449 -6.29 -3.42 2.49
C PHE A 449 -5.98 -2.26 3.44
N PHE A 450 -5.41 -1.16 2.92
CA PHE A 450 -5.22 0.08 3.67
C PHE A 450 -6.55 0.60 4.23
N THR A 451 -7.57 0.67 3.38
CA THR A 451 -8.87 1.25 3.68
C THR A 451 -9.63 0.47 4.74
N VAL A 452 -9.60 -0.86 4.67
CA VAL A 452 -10.22 -1.74 5.66
C VAL A 452 -9.58 -1.54 7.04
N ILE A 453 -8.26 -1.45 7.13
CA ILE A 453 -7.57 -1.21 8.41
C ILE A 453 -7.87 0.20 8.94
N LEU A 454 -7.89 1.21 8.07
CA LEU A 454 -8.24 2.58 8.47
C LEU A 454 -9.66 2.65 9.02
N ALA A 455 -10.64 2.08 8.30
CA ALA A 455 -12.02 2.02 8.72
C ALA A 455 -12.20 1.25 10.03
N TYR A 456 -11.50 0.11 10.19
CA TYR A 456 -11.52 -0.67 11.43
C TYR A 456 -10.99 0.15 12.60
N MET A 457 -9.85 0.83 12.46
CA MET A 457 -9.28 1.67 13.52
C MET A 457 -10.19 2.84 13.90
N VAL A 458 -10.86 3.47 12.92
CA VAL A 458 -11.81 4.56 13.17
C VAL A 458 -12.93 4.10 14.12
N VAL A 459 -13.48 2.90 13.91
CA VAL A 459 -14.57 2.35 14.73
C VAL A 459 -14.07 1.72 16.04
N ASP A 460 -12.95 0.99 16.01
CA ASP A 460 -12.35 0.35 17.20
C ASP A 460 -12.00 1.41 18.26
N LEU A 461 -11.48 2.56 17.82
CA LEU A 461 -11.06 3.68 18.66
C LEU A 461 -12.19 4.66 19.03
N GLU A 462 -13.42 4.40 18.58
CA GLU A 462 -14.62 5.21 18.86
C GLU A 462 -14.49 6.66 18.38
N ILE A 463 -13.86 6.85 17.21
CA ILE A 463 -13.79 8.16 16.55
C ILE A 463 -15.12 8.49 15.87
N GLU A 464 -15.83 7.45 15.40
CA GLU A 464 -17.10 7.51 14.68
C GLU A 464 -18.12 6.51 15.19
#